data_AF-A0A946BV39-F1
#
_entry.id   AF-A0A946BV39-F1
#
_cell.length_a   1.000
_cell.length_b   1.000
_cell.length_c   1.000
_cell.angle_alpha   90.00
_cell.angle_beta   90.00
_cell.angle_gamma   90.00
#
_symmetry.space_group_name_H-M   'P 1'
#
loop_
_entity.id
_entity.type
_entity.pdbx_description
1 polymer ?
#
loop_
_entity_poly.entity_id
_entity_poly.type
_entity_poly.pdbx_seq_one_letter_code
_entity_poly.pdbx_strand_id
1 'polypeptide(L)'
;KNEEERAHYDWVCYVAMFICIFGLIPLPFAGYWLMKEVYAFRQQMGITLMGGIMAWLFIIQAVMIGLLFFAANSYLHNGMARVKGSHRYMKYCKYMILLLICCFTMWMTPHTIVMTPAELKVMGGAQHPIVGHFGVMSAKNTAVNLMITTTILCFLLYQKANKKITVPWATVGNCWISAIFVGAAVNIIFLGVYGYFLPANVRVGLSVPQVTTTLTTLFAGTAINISMFKDSESYGDIQWGTQSKVGTYAIFLLAISFTWLMGLMGYIRSAVRLFWHVTEVVRDNSVDAYTLTIGEAGKMLSFNTLFVWTQFVVVFWVGSLTGKKVAEKAPDAVPVPAQQQQ
;
A
#
# COMPACT_ATOMS: atom_id res chain seq x y z
N LYS A 1 25.83 18.13 -8.93
CA LYS A 1 25.77 16.70 -9.33
C LYS A 1 25.08 16.64 -10.68
N ASN A 2 25.71 16.00 -11.67
CA ASN A 2 25.33 16.02 -13.08
C ASN A 2 23.87 15.62 -13.31
N GLU A 3 23.29 16.08 -14.42
CA GLU A 3 21.94 15.71 -14.87
C GLU A 3 21.80 14.20 -15.05
N GLU A 4 22.84 13.53 -15.56
CA GLU A 4 22.89 12.08 -15.72
C GLU A 4 22.80 11.34 -14.38
N GLU A 5 23.49 11.82 -13.34
CA GLU A 5 23.44 11.22 -12.00
C GLU A 5 22.03 11.36 -11.39
N ARG A 6 21.38 12.52 -11.60
CA ARG A 6 19.99 12.74 -11.18
C ARG A 6 19.01 11.84 -11.93
N ALA A 7 19.22 11.67 -13.23
CA ALA A 7 18.42 10.77 -14.05
C ALA A 7 18.56 9.31 -13.59
N HIS A 8 19.78 8.88 -13.27
CA HIS A 8 20.05 7.53 -12.76
C HIS A 8 19.33 7.27 -11.42
N TYR A 9 19.46 8.15 -10.42
CA TYR A 9 18.77 7.96 -9.14
C TYR A 9 17.25 8.02 -9.26
N ASP A 10 16.71 8.82 -10.19
CA ASP A 10 15.27 8.86 -10.46
C ASP A 10 14.79 7.54 -11.09
N TRP A 11 15.57 6.95 -12.00
CA TRP A 11 15.30 5.62 -12.55
C TRP A 11 15.34 4.54 -11.48
N VAL A 12 16.34 4.55 -10.59
CA VAL A 12 16.41 3.61 -9.46
C VAL A 12 15.18 3.75 -8.55
N CYS A 13 14.78 4.98 -8.23
CA CYS A 13 13.56 5.25 -7.46
C CYS A 13 12.32 4.65 -8.12
N TYR A 14 12.20 4.81 -9.45
CA TYR A 14 11.11 4.24 -10.21
C TYR A 14 11.07 2.71 -10.15
N VAL A 15 12.21 2.05 -10.36
CA VAL A 15 12.33 0.58 -10.27
C VAL A 15 11.98 0.09 -8.86
N ALA A 16 12.52 0.73 -7.82
CA ALA A 16 12.21 0.39 -6.44
C ALA A 16 10.71 0.51 -6.15
N MET A 17 10.07 1.56 -6.67
CA MET A 17 8.64 1.78 -6.46
C MET A 17 7.77 0.77 -7.21
N PHE A 18 8.20 0.33 -8.39
CA PHE A 18 7.56 -0.77 -9.12
C PHE A 18 7.62 -2.08 -8.34
N ILE A 19 8.81 -2.46 -7.85
CA ILE A 19 9.02 -3.65 -7.03
C ILE A 19 8.15 -3.58 -5.76
N CYS A 20 8.12 -2.41 -5.14
CA CYS A 20 7.31 -2.18 -3.94
C CYS A 20 5.81 -2.38 -4.20
N ILE A 21 5.25 -1.78 -5.24
CA ILE A 21 3.83 -1.95 -5.58
C ILE A 21 3.52 -3.42 -5.85
N PHE A 22 4.39 -4.11 -6.58
CA PHE A 22 4.23 -5.53 -6.87
C PHE A 22 4.26 -6.38 -5.58
N GLY A 23 5.14 -6.08 -4.62
CA GLY A 23 5.17 -6.75 -3.32
C GLY A 23 4.00 -6.36 -2.39
N LEU A 24 3.51 -5.12 -2.47
CA LEU A 24 2.43 -4.58 -1.64
C LEU A 24 1.08 -5.23 -1.95
N ILE A 25 0.77 -5.53 -3.21
CA ILE A 25 -0.57 -5.99 -3.60
C ILE A 25 -0.90 -7.40 -3.06
N PRO A 26 0.01 -8.40 -3.07
CA PRO A 26 -0.27 -9.73 -2.52
C PRO A 26 -0.26 -9.81 -0.99
N LEU A 27 0.35 -8.84 -0.29
CA LEU A 27 0.52 -8.86 1.17
C LEU A 27 -0.82 -9.00 1.95
N PRO A 28 -1.88 -8.24 1.63
CA PRO A 28 -3.18 -8.41 2.25
C PRO A 28 -3.75 -9.82 2.09
N PHE A 29 -3.57 -10.47 0.93
CA PHE A 29 -4.04 -11.84 0.70
C PHE A 29 -3.40 -12.82 1.68
N ALA A 30 -2.08 -12.76 1.83
CA ALA A 30 -1.36 -13.62 2.77
C ALA A 30 -1.85 -13.41 4.21
N GLY A 31 -2.14 -12.17 4.59
CA GLY A 31 -2.72 -11.83 5.89
C GLY A 31 -4.13 -12.41 6.10
N TYR A 32 -5.04 -12.25 5.13
CA TYR A 32 -6.39 -12.80 5.21
C TYR A 32 -6.39 -14.32 5.26
N TRP A 33 -5.55 -14.98 4.46
CA TRP A 33 -5.41 -16.42 4.48
C TRP A 33 -4.89 -16.91 5.81
N LEU A 34 -3.81 -16.31 6.33
CA LEU A 34 -3.26 -16.64 7.64
C LEU A 34 -4.32 -16.48 8.73
N MET A 35 -5.09 -15.39 8.70
CA MET A 35 -6.15 -15.15 9.68
C MET A 35 -7.24 -16.22 9.59
N LYS A 36 -7.66 -16.60 8.38
CA LYS A 36 -8.63 -17.70 8.19
C LYS A 36 -8.14 -19.00 8.82
N GLU A 37 -6.88 -19.39 8.56
CA GLU A 37 -6.29 -20.60 9.15
C GLU A 37 -6.18 -20.50 10.68
N VAL A 38 -5.80 -19.34 11.22
CA VAL A 38 -5.76 -19.10 12.67
C VAL A 38 -7.15 -19.24 13.30
N TYR A 39 -8.19 -18.69 12.68
CA TYR A 39 -9.57 -18.82 13.15
C TYR A 39 -10.09 -20.27 13.08
N ALA A 40 -9.70 -21.01 12.03
CA ALA A 40 -10.06 -22.42 11.86
C ALA A 40 -9.36 -23.30 12.90
N PHE A 41 -8.09 -23.02 13.20
CA PHE A 41 -7.34 -23.70 14.25
C PHE A 41 -7.90 -23.40 15.64
N ARG A 42 -8.11 -22.11 15.95
CA ARG A 42 -8.66 -21.69 17.24
C ARG A 42 -9.38 -20.34 17.18
N GLN A 43 -10.70 -20.37 17.30
CA GLN A 43 -11.54 -19.17 17.32
C GLN A 43 -11.15 -18.18 18.43
N GLN A 44 -10.72 -18.68 19.61
CA GLN A 44 -10.36 -17.81 20.72
C GLN A 44 -9.14 -16.93 20.44
N MET A 45 -8.15 -17.39 19.67
CA MET A 45 -7.03 -16.53 19.26
C MET A 45 -7.52 -15.41 18.33
N GLY A 46 -8.45 -15.72 17.44
CA GLY A 46 -9.12 -14.73 16.60
C GLY A 46 -9.89 -13.67 17.40
N ILE A 47 -10.63 -14.10 18.43
CA ILE A 47 -11.35 -13.19 19.34
C ILE A 47 -10.36 -12.29 20.11
N THR A 48 -9.25 -12.85 20.60
CA THR A 48 -8.20 -12.06 21.28
C THR A 48 -7.55 -11.04 20.34
N LEU A 49 -7.29 -11.41 19.08
CA LEU A 49 -6.75 -10.51 18.05
C LEU A 49 -7.69 -9.35 17.73
N MET A 50 -9.00 -9.63 17.70
CA MET A 50 -10.04 -8.67 17.33
C MET A 50 -10.66 -7.96 18.54
N GLY A 51 -10.17 -8.24 19.75
CA GLY A 51 -10.69 -7.71 21.02
C GLY A 51 -9.61 -7.00 21.84
N GLY A 52 -10.07 -6.13 22.75
CA GLY A 52 -9.21 -5.49 23.76
C GLY A 52 -8.06 -4.67 23.17
N ILE A 53 -6.87 -4.83 23.77
CA ILE A 53 -5.65 -4.07 23.46
C ILE A 53 -5.15 -4.36 22.04
N MET A 54 -5.28 -5.60 21.56
CA MET A 54 -4.81 -6.00 20.22
C MET A 54 -5.61 -5.35 19.10
N ALA A 55 -6.92 -5.18 19.28
CA ALA A 55 -7.77 -4.53 18.29
C ALA A 55 -7.30 -3.09 17.95
N TRP A 56 -6.78 -2.36 18.93
CA TRP A 56 -6.22 -1.02 18.74
C TRP A 56 -4.89 -1.02 17.98
N LEU A 57 -4.06 -2.05 18.18
CA LEU A 57 -2.85 -2.23 17.36
C LEU A 57 -3.21 -2.50 15.90
N PHE A 58 -4.30 -3.23 15.62
CA PHE A 58 -4.83 -3.38 14.26
C PHE A 58 -5.37 -2.08 13.65
N ILE A 59 -5.89 -1.16 14.47
CA ILE A 59 -6.30 0.16 13.98
C ILE A 59 -5.06 0.98 13.60
N ILE A 60 -4.00 0.98 14.42
CA ILE A 60 -2.72 1.61 14.09
C ILE A 60 -2.15 1.00 12.79
N GLN A 61 -2.23 -0.32 12.65
CA GLN A 61 -1.83 -1.02 11.43
C GLN A 61 -2.64 -0.53 10.20
N ALA A 62 -3.95 -0.40 10.32
CA ALA A 62 -4.82 0.07 9.24
C ALA A 62 -4.44 1.50 8.81
N VAL A 63 -4.13 2.39 9.76
CA VAL A 63 -3.66 3.76 9.48
C VAL A 63 -2.37 3.72 8.67
N MET A 64 -1.42 2.86 9.05
CA MET A 64 -0.14 2.74 8.37
C MET A 64 -0.27 2.13 6.97
N ILE A 65 -1.10 1.12 6.79
CA ILE A 65 -1.39 0.57 5.46
C ILE A 65 -2.05 1.63 4.57
N GLY A 66 -2.96 2.44 5.14
CA GLY A 66 -3.53 3.57 4.43
C GLY A 66 -2.48 4.57 3.95
N LEU A 67 -1.53 4.94 4.82
CA LEU A 67 -0.38 5.78 4.46
C LEU A 67 0.45 5.20 3.32
N LEU A 68 0.68 3.87 3.31
CA LEU A 68 1.37 3.20 2.20
C LEU A 68 0.63 3.36 0.88
N PHE A 69 -0.69 3.16 0.86
CA PHE A 69 -1.48 3.36 -0.36
C PHE A 69 -1.51 4.82 -0.80
N PHE A 70 -1.62 5.78 0.13
CA PHE A 70 -1.54 7.20 -0.21
C PHE A 70 -0.18 7.57 -0.78
N ALA A 71 0.92 7.11 -0.19
CA ALA A 71 2.27 7.37 -0.67
C ALA A 71 2.49 6.75 -2.06
N ALA A 72 2.11 5.48 -2.25
CA ALA A 72 2.24 4.79 -3.53
C ALA A 72 1.43 5.50 -4.64
N ASN A 73 0.16 5.84 -4.39
CA ASN A 73 -0.67 6.55 -5.38
C ASN A 73 -0.17 7.97 -5.63
N SER A 74 0.29 8.68 -4.60
CA SER A 74 0.89 10.01 -4.76
C SER A 74 2.14 9.97 -5.61
N TYR A 75 3.00 8.95 -5.42
CA TYR A 75 4.17 8.74 -6.27
C TYR A 75 3.77 8.48 -7.73
N LEU A 76 2.80 7.59 -7.97
CA LEU A 76 2.33 7.29 -9.33
C LEU A 76 1.71 8.51 -10.01
N HIS A 77 0.92 9.32 -9.29
CA HIS A 77 0.33 10.54 -9.82
C HIS A 77 1.39 11.60 -10.20
N ASN A 78 2.38 11.82 -9.33
CA ASN A 78 3.53 12.68 -9.64
C ASN A 78 4.36 12.10 -10.80
N GLY A 79 4.48 10.77 -10.85
CA GLY A 79 5.10 10.05 -11.95
C GLY A 79 4.41 10.33 -13.28
N MET A 80 3.08 10.29 -13.32
CA MET A 80 2.32 10.59 -14.53
C MET A 80 2.55 12.02 -14.99
N ALA A 81 2.65 13.00 -14.10
CA ALA A 81 2.83 14.41 -14.48
C ALA A 81 4.11 14.67 -15.30
N ARG A 82 5.10 13.77 -15.26
CA ARG A 82 6.36 13.84 -16.01
C ARG A 82 6.26 13.29 -17.44
N VAL A 83 5.14 12.66 -17.79
CA VAL A 83 4.95 12.00 -19.09
C VAL A 83 4.11 12.88 -20.01
N LYS A 84 4.58 13.12 -21.25
CA LYS A 84 3.91 13.98 -22.23
C LYS A 84 2.46 13.57 -22.53
N GLY A 85 2.17 12.26 -22.54
CA GLY A 85 0.84 11.70 -22.80
C GLY A 85 -0.12 11.67 -21.59
N SER A 86 0.29 12.21 -20.44
CA SER A 86 -0.42 12.07 -19.16
C SER A 86 -1.67 12.92 -18.99
N HIS A 87 -1.80 14.03 -19.74
CA HIS A 87 -2.95 14.94 -19.66
C HIS A 87 -4.30 14.22 -19.83
N ARG A 88 -4.32 13.12 -20.61
CA ARG A 88 -5.50 12.27 -20.83
C ARG A 88 -6.02 11.62 -19.54
N TYR A 89 -5.11 11.24 -18.64
CA TYR A 89 -5.43 10.44 -17.45
C TYR A 89 -5.40 11.25 -16.15
N MET A 90 -4.72 12.40 -16.13
CA MET A 90 -4.59 13.25 -14.94
C MET A 90 -5.95 13.70 -14.34
N LYS A 91 -6.98 13.84 -15.18
CA LYS A 91 -8.34 14.18 -14.74
C LYS A 91 -8.97 13.14 -13.81
N TYR A 92 -8.53 11.87 -13.87
CA TYR A 92 -9.06 10.79 -13.04
C TYR A 92 -8.40 10.73 -11.66
N CYS A 93 -7.17 11.23 -11.51
CA CYS A 93 -6.40 11.19 -10.26
C CYS A 93 -7.18 11.77 -9.06
N LYS A 94 -7.92 12.87 -9.26
CA LYS A 94 -8.72 13.50 -8.19
C LYS A 94 -9.83 12.58 -7.65
N TYR A 95 -10.49 11.81 -8.52
CA TYR A 95 -11.55 10.88 -8.12
C TYR A 95 -10.96 9.66 -7.40
N MET A 96 -9.77 9.22 -7.84
CA MET A 96 -9.05 8.12 -7.20
C MET A 96 -8.59 8.51 -5.79
N ILE A 97 -8.08 9.73 -5.61
CA ILE A 97 -7.72 10.26 -4.28
C ILE A 97 -8.96 10.36 -3.39
N LEU A 98 -10.08 10.89 -3.91
CA LEU A 98 -11.33 10.96 -3.15
C LEU A 98 -11.78 9.57 -2.68
N LEU A 99 -11.75 8.58 -3.57
CA LEU A 99 -12.08 7.20 -3.25
C LEU A 99 -11.16 6.63 -2.16
N LEU A 100 -9.83 6.85 -2.27
CA LEU A 100 -8.87 6.44 -1.26
C LEU A 100 -9.15 7.09 0.11
N ILE A 101 -9.51 8.38 0.14
CA ILE A 101 -9.88 9.09 1.38
C ILE A 101 -11.14 8.46 1.99
N CYS A 102 -12.21 8.28 1.22
CA CYS A 102 -13.43 7.67 1.71
C CYS A 102 -13.19 6.25 2.26
N CYS A 103 -12.45 5.41 1.53
CA CYS A 103 -12.11 4.06 1.98
C CYS A 103 -11.21 4.08 3.22
N PHE A 104 -10.22 4.97 3.27
CA PHE A 104 -9.33 5.11 4.41
C PHE A 104 -10.08 5.52 5.69
N THR A 105 -10.94 6.53 5.60
CA THR A 105 -11.78 6.98 6.73
C THR A 105 -12.69 5.85 7.22
N MET A 106 -13.30 5.09 6.30
CA MET A 106 -14.10 3.92 6.66
C MET A 106 -13.26 2.85 7.37
N TRP A 107 -12.06 2.57 6.86
CA TRP A 107 -11.22 1.49 7.39
C TRP A 107 -10.60 1.81 8.76
N MET A 108 -10.17 3.05 8.98
CA MET A 108 -9.59 3.48 10.27
C MET A 108 -10.61 3.54 11.40
N THR A 109 -11.90 3.41 11.10
CA THR A 109 -12.97 3.52 12.09
C THR A 109 -12.92 2.35 13.09
N PRO A 110 -12.80 2.61 14.40
CA PRO A 110 -12.76 1.56 15.42
C PRO A 110 -14.14 0.95 15.65
N HIS A 111 -14.17 -0.35 16.00
CA HIS A 111 -15.43 -1.02 16.37
C HIS A 111 -15.86 -0.70 17.80
N THR A 112 -14.89 -0.38 18.66
CA THR A 112 -15.08 0.02 20.06
C THR A 112 -14.32 1.33 20.28
N ILE A 113 -14.99 2.34 20.82
CA ILE A 113 -14.37 3.64 21.11
C ILE A 113 -13.90 3.62 22.57
N VAL A 114 -12.72 4.20 22.86
CA VAL A 114 -12.29 4.40 24.25
C VAL A 114 -13.20 5.45 24.86
N MET A 115 -14.01 5.03 25.83
CA MET A 115 -15.04 5.85 26.44
C MET A 115 -14.88 5.87 27.95
N THR A 116 -15.22 7.02 28.53
CA THR A 116 -15.41 7.12 29.98
C THR A 116 -16.68 6.37 30.40
N PRO A 117 -16.79 5.95 31.67
CA PRO A 117 -17.99 5.28 32.17
C PRO A 117 -19.28 6.11 32.00
N ALA A 118 -19.18 7.45 32.00
CA ALA A 118 -20.30 8.36 31.78
C ALA A 118 -20.78 8.31 30.31
N GLU A 119 -19.86 8.34 29.35
CA GLU A 119 -20.18 8.26 27.92
C GLU A 119 -20.75 6.88 27.54
N LEU A 120 -20.24 5.81 28.15
CA LEU A 120 -20.76 4.45 27.97
C LEU A 120 -22.24 4.36 28.38
N LYS A 121 -22.62 5.02 29.48
CA LYS A 121 -23.99 5.07 29.99
C LYS A 121 -24.92 5.86 29.06
N VAL A 122 -24.42 6.95 28.46
CA VAL A 122 -25.19 7.78 27.51
C VAL A 122 -25.37 7.06 26.15
N MET A 123 -24.36 6.33 25.68
CA MET A 123 -24.44 5.59 24.41
C MET A 123 -25.25 4.29 24.49
N GLY A 124 -25.61 3.83 25.69
CA GLY A 124 -26.39 2.60 25.87
C GLY A 124 -25.63 1.32 25.48
N GLY A 125 -24.31 1.39 25.35
CA GLY A 125 -23.47 0.25 24.96
C GLY A 125 -22.01 0.63 24.66
N ALA A 126 -21.18 -0.39 24.45
CA ALA A 126 -19.77 -0.23 24.09
C ALA A 126 -19.52 0.16 22.62
N GLN A 127 -20.58 0.17 21.79
CA GLN A 127 -20.51 0.44 20.36
C GLN A 127 -21.41 1.63 20.02
N HIS A 128 -20.88 2.57 19.26
CA HIS A 128 -21.67 3.67 18.74
C HIS A 128 -22.63 3.15 17.66
N PRO A 129 -23.93 3.50 17.68
CA PRO A 129 -24.94 2.94 16.76
C PRO A 129 -24.61 3.06 15.28
N ILE A 130 -24.00 4.18 14.86
CA ILE A 130 -23.62 4.44 13.47
C ILE A 130 -22.17 4.01 13.18
N VAL A 131 -21.21 4.56 13.93
CA VAL A 131 -19.76 4.36 13.73
C VAL A 131 -19.35 2.90 13.95
N GLY A 132 -20.00 2.19 14.87
CA GLY A 132 -19.74 0.79 15.16
C GLY A 132 -19.92 -0.13 13.95
N HIS A 133 -20.81 0.20 13.02
CA HIS A 133 -21.01 -0.57 11.78
C HIS A 133 -19.80 -0.50 10.85
N PHE A 134 -19.10 0.63 10.77
CA PHE A 134 -17.88 0.74 9.97
C PHE A 134 -16.68 0.03 10.60
N GLY A 135 -16.75 -0.26 11.90
CA GLY A 135 -15.74 -1.03 12.61
C GLY A 135 -15.71 -2.53 12.29
N VAL A 136 -16.75 -3.06 11.63
CA VAL A 136 -16.84 -4.51 11.35
C VAL A 136 -15.91 -4.94 10.22
N MET A 137 -15.49 -6.22 10.26
CA MET A 137 -14.62 -6.82 9.24
C MET A 137 -15.13 -6.62 7.80
N SER A 138 -16.45 -6.64 7.58
CA SER A 138 -17.03 -6.46 6.25
C SER A 138 -16.71 -5.09 5.65
N ALA A 139 -16.91 -4.02 6.43
CA ALA A 139 -16.62 -2.64 6.01
C ALA A 139 -15.12 -2.46 5.72
N LYS A 140 -14.28 -2.93 6.65
CA LYS A 140 -12.82 -2.81 6.55
C LYS A 140 -12.30 -3.52 5.30
N ASN A 141 -12.69 -4.77 5.09
CA ASN A 141 -12.25 -5.55 3.95
C ASN A 141 -12.71 -4.97 2.60
N THR A 142 -13.94 -4.45 2.55
CA THR A 142 -14.46 -3.74 1.38
C THR A 142 -13.60 -2.52 1.06
N ALA A 143 -13.31 -1.70 2.07
CA ALA A 143 -12.46 -0.51 1.92
C ALA A 143 -11.05 -0.85 1.44
N VAL A 144 -10.40 -1.86 2.03
CA VAL A 144 -9.06 -2.33 1.60
C VAL A 144 -9.07 -2.72 0.12
N ASN A 145 -10.01 -3.57 -0.27
CA ASN A 145 -10.04 -4.13 -1.61
C ASN A 145 -10.34 -3.07 -2.67
N LEU A 146 -11.15 -2.05 -2.35
CA LEU A 146 -11.34 -0.88 -3.20
C LEU A 146 -10.08 -0.02 -3.29
N MET A 147 -9.34 0.17 -2.20
CA MET A 147 -8.06 0.90 -2.23
C MET A 147 -7.00 0.18 -3.08
N ILE A 148 -6.89 -1.14 -2.96
CA ILE A 148 -6.01 -1.97 -3.78
C ILE A 148 -6.40 -1.84 -5.25
N THR A 149 -7.68 -2.05 -5.57
CA THR A 149 -8.20 -1.92 -6.95
C THR A 149 -7.92 -0.54 -7.53
N THR A 150 -8.09 0.52 -6.74
CA THR A 150 -7.77 1.90 -7.15
C THR A 150 -6.28 2.05 -7.45
N THR A 151 -5.41 1.45 -6.64
CA THR A 151 -3.96 1.50 -6.85
C THR A 151 -3.55 0.74 -8.11
N ILE A 152 -4.17 -0.42 -8.37
CA ILE A 152 -3.96 -1.20 -9.61
C ILE A 152 -4.39 -0.35 -10.81
N LEU A 153 -5.56 0.29 -10.75
CA LEU A 153 -6.01 1.20 -11.81
C LEU A 153 -4.99 2.32 -12.05
N CYS A 154 -4.47 2.91 -10.98
CA CYS A 154 -3.48 4.00 -11.05
C CYS A 154 -2.24 3.55 -11.81
N PHE A 155 -1.76 2.36 -11.47
CA PHE A 155 -0.63 1.74 -12.12
C PHE A 155 -0.87 1.45 -13.61
N LEU A 156 -2.04 0.91 -13.98
CA LEU A 156 -2.38 0.69 -15.39
C LEU A 156 -2.47 2.00 -16.18
N LEU A 157 -3.05 3.05 -15.59
CA LEU A 157 -3.11 4.38 -16.19
C LEU A 157 -1.72 4.99 -16.35
N TYR A 158 -0.84 4.82 -15.36
CA TYR A 158 0.55 5.25 -15.43
C TYR A 158 1.29 4.58 -16.59
N GLN A 159 1.14 3.26 -16.78
CA GLN A 159 1.74 2.55 -17.91
C GLN A 159 1.19 3.05 -19.26
N LYS A 160 -0.12 3.29 -19.35
CA LYS A 160 -0.76 3.83 -20.56
C LYS A 160 -0.38 5.27 -20.86
N ALA A 161 -0.01 6.06 -19.85
CA ALA A 161 0.33 7.48 -20.03
C ALA A 161 1.50 7.67 -21.00
N ASN A 162 2.47 6.74 -21.01
CA ASN A 162 3.65 6.83 -21.86
C ASN A 162 3.50 6.14 -23.22
N LYS A 163 2.41 5.41 -23.44
CA LYS A 163 2.21 4.58 -24.65
C LYS A 163 1.02 5.07 -25.49
N LYS A 164 1.23 5.12 -26.81
CA LYS A 164 0.19 5.30 -27.82
C LYS A 164 -0.24 3.92 -28.31
N ILE A 165 -1.46 3.55 -27.93
CA ILE A 165 -2.04 2.26 -28.25
C ILE A 165 -2.51 2.30 -29.72
N THR A 166 -1.88 1.50 -30.56
CA THR A 166 -2.07 1.46 -32.04
C THR A 166 -2.88 0.26 -32.50
N VAL A 167 -3.11 -0.73 -31.62
CA VAL A 167 -3.86 -1.95 -31.95
C VAL A 167 -5.32 -1.67 -32.32
N PRO A 168 -5.89 -2.39 -33.31
CA PRO A 168 -7.25 -2.15 -33.81
C PRO A 168 -8.34 -2.44 -32.78
N TRP A 169 -8.06 -3.33 -31.82
CA TRP A 169 -8.98 -3.70 -30.75
C TRP A 169 -8.83 -2.81 -29.49
N ALA A 170 -8.14 -1.67 -29.58
CA ALA A 170 -7.90 -0.79 -28.42
C ALA A 170 -9.19 -0.35 -27.71
N THR A 171 -10.24 -0.03 -28.47
CA THR A 171 -11.54 0.36 -27.92
C THR A 171 -12.17 -0.80 -27.14
N VAL A 172 -12.13 -2.00 -27.70
CA VAL A 172 -12.67 -3.22 -27.08
C VAL A 172 -11.87 -3.57 -25.83
N GLY A 173 -10.53 -3.50 -25.89
CA GLY A 173 -9.66 -3.75 -24.73
C GLY A 173 -9.90 -2.77 -23.58
N ASN A 174 -10.07 -1.47 -23.88
CA ASN A 174 -10.40 -0.47 -22.86
C ASN A 174 -11.81 -0.68 -22.28
N CYS A 175 -12.76 -1.15 -23.09
CA CYS A 175 -14.10 -1.53 -22.61
C CYS A 175 -14.01 -2.72 -21.65
N TRP A 176 -13.23 -3.75 -21.99
CA TRP A 176 -13.00 -4.90 -21.10
C TRP A 176 -12.32 -4.53 -19.79
N ILE A 177 -11.26 -3.71 -19.84
CA ILE A 177 -10.62 -3.19 -18.60
C ILE A 177 -11.68 -2.46 -17.76
N SER A 178 -12.45 -1.56 -18.38
CA SER A 178 -13.48 -0.82 -17.66
C SER A 178 -14.53 -1.74 -17.04
N ALA A 179 -14.99 -2.76 -17.78
CA ALA A 179 -15.94 -3.76 -17.30
C ALA A 179 -15.38 -4.59 -16.13
N ILE A 180 -14.11 -4.99 -16.20
CA ILE A 180 -13.43 -5.73 -15.13
C ILE A 180 -13.36 -4.88 -13.85
N PHE A 181 -12.96 -3.62 -13.96
CA PHE A 181 -12.84 -2.74 -12.79
C PHE A 181 -14.19 -2.36 -12.18
N VAL A 182 -15.20 -2.06 -13.02
CA VAL A 182 -16.56 -1.76 -12.55
C VAL A 182 -17.20 -3.01 -11.94
N GLY A 183 -17.11 -4.16 -12.63
CA GLY A 183 -17.61 -5.43 -12.13
C GLY A 183 -16.95 -5.84 -10.81
N ALA A 184 -15.64 -5.62 -10.68
CA ALA A 184 -14.93 -5.85 -9.43
C ALA A 184 -15.39 -4.93 -8.31
N ALA A 185 -15.56 -3.63 -8.56
CA ALA A 185 -16.07 -2.69 -7.57
C ALA A 185 -17.48 -3.08 -7.11
N VAL A 186 -18.38 -3.43 -8.04
CA VAL A 186 -19.72 -3.92 -7.74
C VAL A 186 -19.67 -5.19 -6.90
N ASN A 187 -18.84 -6.17 -7.27
CA ASN A 187 -18.72 -7.42 -6.52
C ASN A 187 -18.16 -7.21 -5.10
N ILE A 188 -17.12 -6.37 -4.96
CA ILE A 188 -16.52 -6.05 -3.65
C ILE A 188 -17.56 -5.36 -2.76
N ILE A 189 -18.29 -4.38 -3.28
CA ILE A 189 -19.34 -3.67 -2.53
C ILE A 189 -20.48 -4.63 -2.17
N PHE A 190 -20.94 -5.46 -3.12
CA PHE A 190 -21.99 -6.45 -2.89
C PHE A 190 -21.62 -7.42 -1.77
N LEU A 191 -20.42 -8.01 -1.82
CA LEU A 191 -19.91 -8.90 -0.77
C LEU A 191 -19.77 -8.17 0.58
N GLY A 192 -19.39 -6.90 0.55
CA GLY A 192 -19.34 -6.03 1.72
C GLY A 192 -20.71 -5.82 2.38
N VAL A 193 -21.72 -5.50 1.58
CA VAL A 193 -23.11 -5.32 2.04
C VAL A 193 -23.69 -6.64 2.53
N TYR A 194 -23.49 -7.72 1.77
CA TYR A 194 -23.93 -9.06 2.13
C TYR A 194 -23.34 -9.53 3.47
N GLY A 195 -22.08 -9.18 3.75
CA GLY A 195 -21.43 -9.51 5.01
C GLY A 195 -22.10 -8.93 6.26
N TYR A 196 -22.89 -7.86 6.17
CA TYR A 196 -23.66 -7.34 7.31
C TYR A 196 -24.81 -8.25 7.71
N PHE A 197 -25.40 -8.99 6.76
CA PHE A 197 -26.50 -9.92 7.01
C PHE A 197 -26.02 -11.29 7.52
N LEU A 198 -24.72 -11.55 7.44
CA LEU A 198 -24.12 -12.82 7.87
C LEU A 198 -23.65 -12.78 9.33
N PRO A 199 -23.76 -13.92 10.03
CA PRO A 199 -23.14 -14.10 11.34
C PRO A 199 -21.60 -13.93 11.27
N ALA A 200 -21.00 -13.45 12.35
CA ALA A 200 -19.59 -13.04 12.38
C ALA A 200 -18.59 -14.17 12.03
N ASN A 201 -18.92 -15.43 12.37
CA ASN A 201 -18.09 -16.60 12.08
C ASN A 201 -17.98 -16.90 10.57
N VAL A 202 -19.06 -16.74 9.81
CA VAL A 202 -19.07 -16.97 8.35
C VAL A 202 -18.58 -15.73 7.61
N ARG A 203 -18.79 -14.53 8.18
CA ARG A 203 -18.38 -13.24 7.59
C ARG A 203 -16.89 -13.18 7.23
N VAL A 204 -16.01 -13.80 8.04
CA VAL A 204 -14.57 -13.84 7.77
C VAL A 204 -14.26 -14.55 6.43
N GLY A 205 -15.06 -15.55 6.07
CA GLY A 205 -14.91 -16.31 4.82
C GLY A 205 -15.15 -15.48 3.55
N LEU A 206 -15.90 -14.38 3.65
CA LEU A 206 -16.11 -13.45 2.53
C LEU A 206 -14.84 -12.69 2.12
N SER A 207 -13.78 -12.75 2.93
CA SER A 207 -12.51 -12.14 2.56
C SER A 207 -11.85 -12.78 1.35
N VAL A 208 -11.94 -14.10 1.22
CA VAL A 208 -11.36 -14.84 0.10
C VAL A 208 -11.94 -14.37 -1.25
N PRO A 209 -13.27 -14.38 -1.49
CA PRO A 209 -13.81 -13.96 -2.79
C PRO A 209 -13.58 -12.47 -3.09
N GLN A 210 -13.55 -11.60 -2.08
CA GLN A 210 -13.20 -10.18 -2.29
C GLN A 210 -11.75 -10.05 -2.79
N VAL A 211 -10.81 -10.79 -2.19
CA VAL A 211 -9.40 -10.75 -2.60
C VAL A 211 -9.18 -11.46 -3.94
N THR A 212 -9.88 -12.56 -4.22
CA THR A 212 -9.84 -13.18 -5.55
C THR A 212 -10.29 -12.20 -6.62
N THR A 213 -11.29 -11.35 -6.32
CA THR A 213 -11.74 -10.29 -7.22
C THR A 213 -10.63 -9.27 -7.47
N THR A 214 -9.94 -8.80 -6.43
CA THR A 214 -8.84 -7.82 -6.58
C THR A 214 -7.60 -8.40 -7.28
N LEU A 215 -7.28 -9.67 -7.05
CA LEU A 215 -6.22 -10.35 -7.80
C LEU A 215 -6.61 -10.57 -9.26
N THR A 216 -7.90 -10.85 -9.53
CA THR A 216 -8.41 -10.95 -10.89
C THR A 216 -8.27 -9.61 -11.63
N THR A 217 -8.59 -8.48 -10.98
CA THR A 217 -8.37 -7.17 -11.60
C THR A 217 -6.89 -6.87 -11.83
N LEU A 218 -6.01 -7.29 -10.92
CA LEU A 218 -4.56 -7.18 -11.11
C LEU A 218 -4.12 -7.99 -12.34
N PHE A 219 -4.31 -9.31 -12.33
CA PHE A 219 -3.73 -10.19 -13.36
C PHE A 219 -4.43 -10.04 -14.70
N ALA A 220 -5.77 -10.08 -14.75
CA ALA A 220 -6.51 -9.93 -15.99
C ALA A 220 -6.38 -8.50 -16.55
N GLY A 221 -6.51 -7.48 -15.69
CA GLY A 221 -6.35 -6.08 -16.09
C GLY A 221 -4.95 -5.79 -16.62
N THR A 222 -3.90 -6.28 -15.94
CA THR A 222 -2.51 -6.12 -16.39
C THR A 222 -2.22 -6.91 -17.66
N ALA A 223 -2.72 -8.15 -17.80
CA ALA A 223 -2.53 -8.95 -19.00
C ALA A 223 -3.19 -8.31 -20.24
N ILE A 224 -4.42 -7.81 -20.10
CA ILE A 224 -5.10 -7.06 -21.16
C ILE A 224 -4.31 -5.78 -21.46
N ASN A 225 -3.85 -5.06 -20.43
CA ASN A 225 -3.08 -3.84 -20.65
C ASN A 225 -1.76 -4.06 -21.40
N ILE A 226 -0.99 -5.10 -21.02
CA ILE A 226 0.28 -5.47 -21.66
C ILE A 226 0.04 -5.92 -23.10
N SER A 227 -0.97 -6.75 -23.35
CA SER A 227 -1.30 -7.21 -24.70
C SER A 227 -1.73 -6.05 -25.62
N MET A 228 -2.35 -5.00 -25.08
CA MET A 228 -2.64 -3.77 -25.83
C MET A 228 -1.40 -2.94 -26.16
N PHE A 229 -0.25 -3.17 -25.50
CA PHE A 229 0.99 -2.45 -25.80
C PHE A 229 1.80 -3.06 -26.95
N LYS A 230 1.33 -4.16 -27.54
CA LYS A 230 1.92 -4.72 -28.76
C LYS A 230 1.92 -3.64 -29.86
N ASP A 231 3.09 -3.38 -30.43
CA ASP A 231 3.32 -2.37 -31.48
C ASP A 231 3.00 -0.91 -31.07
N SER A 232 3.00 -0.61 -29.76
CA SER A 232 2.71 0.74 -29.25
C SER A 232 3.89 1.71 -29.43
N GLU A 233 3.59 2.89 -29.99
CA GLU A 233 4.55 4.00 -30.08
C GLU A 233 4.69 4.71 -28.71
N SER A 234 5.89 5.20 -28.38
CA SER A 234 6.07 6.04 -27.18
C SER A 234 5.62 7.47 -27.47
N TYR A 235 4.93 8.13 -26.54
CA TYR A 235 4.59 9.56 -26.66
C TYR A 235 5.80 10.51 -26.44
N GLY A 236 6.97 9.93 -26.21
CA GLY A 236 8.25 10.60 -26.00
C GLY A 236 9.10 9.83 -24.98
N ASP A 237 10.32 10.32 -24.75
CA ASP A 237 11.16 9.82 -23.66
C ASP A 237 10.70 10.38 -22.31
N ILE A 238 10.75 9.54 -21.28
CA ILE A 238 10.51 9.97 -19.90
C ILE A 238 11.65 10.91 -19.52
N GLN A 239 11.32 12.13 -19.08
CA GLN A 239 12.34 13.09 -18.64
C GLN A 239 12.83 12.73 -17.23
N TRP A 240 13.83 11.86 -17.17
CA TRP A 240 14.49 11.45 -15.93
C TRP A 240 15.24 12.61 -15.28
N GLY A 241 15.24 12.66 -13.94
CA GLY A 241 15.92 13.70 -13.15
C GLY A 241 15.04 14.92 -12.82
N THR A 242 13.80 14.95 -13.33
CA THR A 242 12.77 15.97 -13.05
C THR A 242 11.80 15.56 -11.92
N GLN A 243 12.16 14.55 -11.11
CA GLN A 243 11.34 14.06 -10.01
C GLN A 243 10.88 15.21 -9.08
N SER A 244 9.59 15.23 -8.77
CA SER A 244 9.04 16.23 -7.85
C SER A 244 9.49 15.95 -6.41
N LYS A 245 9.67 17.00 -5.60
CA LYS A 245 10.01 16.85 -4.17
C LYS A 245 8.98 15.97 -3.44
N VAL A 246 7.71 16.10 -3.81
CA VAL A 246 6.60 15.31 -3.26
C VAL A 246 6.75 13.82 -3.58
N GLY A 247 7.17 13.48 -4.81
CA GLY A 247 7.46 12.08 -5.19
C GLY A 247 8.60 11.48 -4.37
N THR A 248 9.66 12.25 -4.12
CA THR A 248 10.77 11.81 -3.26
C THR A 248 10.32 11.59 -1.82
N TYR A 249 9.55 12.53 -1.24
CA TYR A 249 9.00 12.36 0.11
C TYR A 249 8.06 11.15 0.21
N ALA A 250 7.28 10.87 -0.84
CA ALA A 250 6.40 9.71 -0.87
C ALA A 250 7.18 8.38 -0.79
N ILE A 251 8.31 8.24 -1.49
CA ILE A 251 9.15 7.04 -1.39
C ILE A 251 9.73 6.87 0.02
N PHE A 252 10.28 7.94 0.61
CA PHE A 252 10.82 7.88 1.96
C PHE A 252 9.73 7.54 2.98
N LEU A 253 8.58 8.23 2.91
CA LEU A 253 7.42 7.94 3.75
C LEU A 253 7.01 6.48 3.64
N LEU A 254 7.00 5.94 2.42
CA LEU A 254 6.62 4.57 2.17
C LEU A 254 7.62 3.58 2.77
N ALA A 255 8.92 3.77 2.55
CA ALA A 255 9.96 2.91 3.12
C ALA A 255 9.91 2.91 4.66
N ILE A 256 9.79 4.10 5.25
CA ILE A 256 9.68 4.29 6.69
C ILE A 256 8.42 3.60 7.26
N SER A 257 7.28 3.81 6.59
CA SER A 257 6.00 3.20 6.99
C SER A 257 6.04 1.67 6.91
N PHE A 258 6.75 1.10 5.94
CA PHE A 258 6.98 -0.34 5.83
C PHE A 258 7.79 -0.88 7.00
N THR A 259 8.87 -0.19 7.41
CA THR A 259 9.67 -0.59 8.57
C THR A 259 8.81 -0.64 9.84
N TRP A 260 8.02 0.40 10.07
CA TRP A 260 7.07 0.44 11.19
C TRP A 260 6.05 -0.71 11.09
N LEU A 261 5.49 -0.97 9.90
CA LEU A 261 4.46 -1.99 9.69
C LEU A 261 5.00 -3.39 9.97
N MET A 262 6.22 -3.68 9.52
CA MET A 262 6.89 -4.94 9.81
C MET A 262 7.11 -5.16 11.29
N GLY A 263 7.57 -4.13 12.02
CA GLY A 263 7.76 -4.23 13.46
C GLY A 263 6.43 -4.42 14.21
N LEU A 264 5.38 -3.68 13.81
CA LEU A 264 4.04 -3.80 14.41
C LEU A 264 3.46 -5.21 14.21
N MET A 265 3.54 -5.73 12.98
CA MET A 265 3.04 -7.07 12.66
C MET A 265 3.86 -8.18 13.30
N GLY A 266 5.17 -7.98 13.45
CA GLY A 266 6.03 -8.87 14.22
C GLY A 266 5.60 -8.94 15.69
N TYR A 267 5.33 -7.79 16.30
CA TYR A 267 4.83 -7.72 17.67
C TYR A 267 3.46 -8.40 17.82
N ILE A 268 2.47 -8.06 16.97
CA ILE A 268 1.14 -8.68 17.00
C ILE A 268 1.25 -10.20 16.93
N ARG A 269 2.05 -10.74 15.99
CA ARG A 269 2.25 -12.19 15.85
C ARG A 269 2.84 -12.84 17.10
N SER A 270 3.80 -12.16 17.74
CA SER A 270 4.38 -12.65 18.99
C SER A 270 3.37 -12.62 20.13
N ALA A 271 2.61 -11.53 20.25
CA ALA A 271 1.70 -11.27 21.35
C ALA A 271 0.44 -12.14 21.31
N VAL A 272 0.06 -12.70 20.15
CA VAL A 272 -1.00 -13.72 20.02
C VAL A 272 -0.73 -14.95 20.87
N ARG A 273 0.55 -15.27 21.12
CA ARG A 273 0.92 -16.41 21.96
C ARG A 273 0.63 -16.18 23.44
N LEU A 274 0.34 -14.94 23.86
CA LEU A 274 0.05 -14.57 25.25
C LEU A 274 1.14 -15.11 26.20
N PHE A 275 0.78 -16.07 27.07
CA PHE A 275 1.66 -16.69 28.06
C PHE A 275 2.23 -18.04 27.60
N TRP A 276 2.38 -18.26 26.29
CA TRP A 276 2.85 -19.53 25.73
C TRP A 276 4.10 -19.32 24.87
N HIS A 277 5.12 -20.16 25.06
CA HIS A 277 6.27 -20.25 24.15
C HIS A 277 5.89 -21.02 22.89
N VAL A 278 5.25 -22.17 23.10
CA VAL A 278 4.56 -22.98 22.11
C VAL A 278 3.11 -23.08 22.56
N THR A 279 2.19 -22.59 21.72
CA THR A 279 0.76 -22.50 22.04
C THR A 279 0.23 -23.83 22.59
N GLU A 280 -0.29 -23.80 23.82
CA GLU A 280 -0.89 -24.94 24.54
C GLU A 280 0.05 -26.10 24.92
N VAL A 281 1.33 -26.05 24.55
CA VAL A 281 2.32 -27.07 24.88
C VAL A 281 3.26 -26.61 25.98
N VAL A 282 3.81 -25.39 25.85
CA VAL A 282 4.81 -24.85 26.78
C VAL A 282 4.33 -23.50 27.29
N ARG A 283 3.76 -23.49 28.50
CA ARG A 283 3.34 -22.26 29.17
C ARG A 283 4.56 -21.53 29.73
N ASP A 284 4.62 -20.24 29.49
CA ASP A 284 5.57 -19.35 30.11
C ASP A 284 5.09 -19.00 31.53
N ASN A 285 5.87 -19.41 32.53
CA ASN A 285 5.62 -19.11 33.94
C ASN A 285 6.64 -18.11 34.51
N SER A 286 7.47 -17.50 33.65
CA SER A 286 8.42 -16.49 34.08
C SER A 286 7.70 -15.23 34.57
N VAL A 287 8.36 -14.47 35.45
CA VAL A 287 7.82 -13.21 36.00
C VAL A 287 7.64 -12.16 34.91
N ASP A 288 8.42 -12.26 33.82
CA ASP A 288 8.40 -11.37 32.67
C ASP A 288 7.43 -11.82 31.57
N ALA A 289 6.60 -12.84 31.82
CA ALA A 289 5.57 -13.29 30.89
C ALA A 289 4.37 -12.33 30.90
N TYR A 290 4.51 -11.16 30.29
CA TYR A 290 3.43 -10.19 30.13
C TYR A 290 3.33 -9.66 28.70
N THR A 291 2.14 -9.19 28.35
CA THR A 291 1.89 -8.50 27.08
C THR A 291 2.07 -7.01 27.28
N LEU A 292 2.93 -6.37 26.49
CA LEU A 292 3.14 -4.92 26.59
C LEU A 292 1.85 -4.16 26.33
N THR A 293 1.66 -3.07 27.08
CA THR A 293 0.58 -2.13 26.82
C THR A 293 0.77 -1.46 25.45
N ILE A 294 -0.31 -0.93 24.84
CA ILE A 294 -0.22 -0.22 23.54
C ILE A 294 0.84 0.90 23.58
N GLY A 295 0.91 1.62 24.69
CA GLY A 295 1.86 2.72 24.85
C GLY A 295 3.32 2.24 24.85
N GLU A 296 3.63 1.17 25.59
CA GLU A 296 4.99 0.62 25.64
C GLU A 296 5.39 -0.06 24.35
N ALA A 297 4.48 -0.85 23.76
CA ALA A 297 4.68 -1.46 22.45
C ALA A 297 4.93 -0.39 21.38
N GLY A 298 4.16 0.70 21.39
CA GLY A 298 4.33 1.83 20.48
C GLY A 298 5.68 2.55 20.65
N LYS A 299 6.13 2.77 21.90
CA LYS A 299 7.46 3.34 22.19
C LYS A 299 8.58 2.45 21.67
N MET A 300 8.55 1.15 21.99
CA MET A 300 9.57 0.20 21.57
C MET A 300 9.63 0.06 20.05
N LEU A 301 8.47 -0.02 19.40
CA LEU A 301 8.37 -0.09 17.94
C LEU A 301 8.95 1.17 17.27
N SER A 302 8.61 2.35 17.80
CA SER A 302 9.09 3.62 17.27
C SER A 302 10.59 3.79 17.51
N PHE A 303 11.07 3.40 18.70
CA PHE A 303 12.49 3.38 19.01
C PHE A 303 13.26 2.50 18.03
N ASN A 304 12.83 1.26 17.82
CA ASN A 304 13.50 0.34 16.90
C ASN A 304 13.51 0.87 15.46
N THR A 305 12.38 1.42 15.01
CA THR A 305 12.29 1.99 13.65
C THR A 305 13.23 3.19 13.49
N LEU A 306 13.21 4.13 14.43
CA LEU A 306 14.10 5.29 14.40
C LEU A 306 15.57 4.91 14.54
N PHE A 307 15.88 3.90 15.35
CA PHE A 307 17.23 3.37 15.50
C PHE A 307 17.78 2.84 14.17
N VAL A 308 17.01 1.98 13.48
CA VAL A 308 17.39 1.44 12.16
C VAL A 308 17.56 2.56 11.12
N TRP A 309 16.64 3.53 11.07
CA TRP A 309 16.74 4.64 10.13
C TRP A 309 17.91 5.58 10.44
N THR A 310 18.23 5.79 11.71
CA THR A 310 19.43 6.53 12.13
C THR A 310 20.69 5.81 11.67
N GLN A 311 20.76 4.48 11.79
CA GLN A 311 21.87 3.70 11.29
C GLN A 311 22.02 3.84 9.76
N PHE A 312 20.92 3.81 9.00
CA PHE A 312 20.98 4.06 7.56
C PHE A 312 21.54 5.44 7.23
N VAL A 313 21.06 6.49 7.91
CA VAL A 313 21.57 7.86 7.72
C VAL A 313 23.06 7.94 8.02
N VAL A 314 23.53 7.31 9.10
CA VAL A 314 24.96 7.26 9.46
C VAL A 314 25.76 6.52 8.39
N VAL A 315 25.30 5.38 7.90
CA VAL A 315 25.99 4.60 6.85
C VAL A 315 26.10 5.40 5.55
N PHE A 316 25.00 6.03 5.11
CA PHE A 316 25.03 6.88 3.91
C PHE A 316 25.90 8.13 4.10
N TRP A 317 25.90 8.71 5.30
CA TRP A 317 26.77 9.84 5.63
C TRP A 317 28.25 9.44 5.55
N VAL A 318 28.64 8.33 6.19
CA VAL A 318 30.02 7.81 6.12
C VAL A 318 30.42 7.49 4.67
N GLY A 319 29.54 6.84 3.90
CA GLY A 319 29.77 6.58 2.48
C GLY A 319 29.94 7.86 1.65
N SER A 320 29.21 8.93 1.99
CA SER A 320 29.33 10.23 1.31
C SER A 320 30.68 10.92 1.55
N LEU A 321 31.32 10.67 2.71
CA LEU A 321 32.66 11.18 3.02
C LEU A 321 33.76 10.47 2.21
N THR A 322 33.51 9.25 1.74
CA THR A 322 34.48 8.46 0.96
C THR A 322 34.37 8.69 -0.56
N GLY A 323 33.35 9.42 -1.01
CA GLY A 323 33.15 9.74 -2.43
C GLY A 323 34.20 10.73 -2.95
N LYS A 324 35.22 10.23 -3.67
CA LYS A 324 36.13 11.08 -4.46
C LYS A 324 35.28 11.93 -5.42
N LYS A 325 35.42 13.26 -5.36
CA LYS A 325 34.89 14.17 -6.38
C LYS A 325 35.53 13.79 -7.71
N VAL A 326 34.79 13.10 -8.57
CA VAL A 326 35.20 12.92 -9.97
C VAL A 326 35.18 14.31 -10.59
N ALA A 327 36.35 14.81 -10.99
CA ALA A 327 36.46 16.04 -11.75
C ALA A 327 35.62 15.89 -13.02
N GLU A 328 34.72 16.85 -13.27
CA GLU A 328 34.00 16.95 -14.53
C GLU A 328 35.02 16.92 -15.67
N LYS A 329 35.01 15.85 -16.47
CA LYS A 329 35.61 15.93 -17.80
C LYS A 329 34.74 16.89 -18.60
N ALA A 330 35.32 18.03 -18.97
CA ALA A 330 34.74 18.93 -19.95
C ALA A 330 34.37 18.11 -21.20
N PRO A 331 33.20 18.35 -21.83
CA PRO A 331 32.84 17.65 -23.06
C PRO A 331 33.93 17.89 -24.10
N ASP A 332 34.52 16.81 -24.60
CA ASP A 332 35.49 16.85 -25.69
C ASP A 332 34.87 17.62 -26.86
N ALA A 333 35.55 18.70 -27.26
CA ALA A 333 35.15 19.51 -28.39
C ALA A 333 35.03 18.61 -29.63
N VAL A 334 33.83 18.59 -30.22
CA VAL A 334 33.57 17.89 -31.48
C VAL A 334 34.52 18.48 -32.54
N PRO A 335 35.40 17.69 -33.18
CA PRO A 335 36.22 18.19 -34.27
C PRO A 335 35.32 18.50 -35.47
N VAL A 336 35.29 19.77 -35.87
CA VAL A 336 34.63 20.22 -37.11
C VAL A 336 35.36 19.56 -38.29
N PRO A 337 34.67 18.83 -39.17
CA PRO A 337 35.28 18.30 -40.38
C PRO A 337 35.69 19.47 -41.29
N ALA A 338 36.99 19.58 -41.56
CA ALA A 338 37.49 20.44 -42.63
C ALA A 338 37.05 19.86 -43.97
N GLN A 339 36.13 20.53 -44.68
CA GLN A 339 36.10 20.70 -46.15
C GLN A 339 34.74 21.23 -46.61
N GLN A 340 34.71 22.47 -47.10
CA GLN A 340 34.24 22.85 -48.45
C GLN A 340 34.24 24.38 -48.58
N GLN A 341 35.41 24.92 -48.91
CA GLN A 341 35.53 26.15 -49.69
C GLN A 341 36.35 25.78 -50.93
N GLN A 342 35.65 25.60 -52.05
CA GLN A 342 36.18 25.82 -53.40
C GLN A 342 35.32 26.90 -54.02
#